data_AF-A0A963WF02-F1
#
_entry.id   AF-A0A963WF02-F1
#
_cell.length_a   1.000
_cell.length_b   1.000
_cell.length_c   1.000
_cell.angle_alpha   90.00
_cell.angle_beta   90.00
_cell.angle_gamma   90.00
#
_symmetry.space_group_name_H-M   'P 1'
#
loop_
_entity.id
_entity.type
_entity.pdbx_description
1 polymer ?
#
loop_
_entity_poly.entity_id
_entity_poly.type
_entity_poly.pdbx_seq_one_letter_code
_entity_poly.pdbx_strand_id
1 'polypeptide(L)'
;MKRDLPVSSSIPELAPQPISLDVLIEKYCKADERSADQVFARVARALASVEKPELRAEWERNFLGNLHAGAIGAGRIMSAAGTDISATLINCFVQPVGDAIQGVD
;
A
#
# COMPACT_ATOMS: atom_id res chain seq x y z
N MET A 1 -21.15 21.38 7.49
CA MET A 1 -20.81 21.10 8.90
C MET A 1 -19.36 20.62 8.95
N LYS A 2 -18.39 21.55 9.07
CA LYS A 2 -16.99 21.19 9.28
C LYS A 2 -16.88 20.67 10.72
N ARG A 3 -16.50 19.40 10.89
CA ARG A 3 -16.23 18.85 12.22
C ARG A 3 -14.79 19.19 12.55
N ASP A 4 -14.58 20.39 13.07
CA ASP A 4 -13.32 20.76 13.71
C ASP A 4 -13.32 20.11 15.10
N LEU A 5 -13.00 18.82 15.15
CA LEU A 5 -12.76 18.11 16.41
C LEU A 5 -11.29 18.35 16.80
N PRO A 6 -11.00 18.78 18.04
CA PRO A 6 -9.62 18.86 18.51
C PRO A 6 -9.09 17.42 18.62
N VAL A 7 -8.20 17.02 17.71
CA VAL A 7 -7.45 15.76 17.83
C VAL A 7 -6.38 15.99 18.88
N SER A 8 -6.76 15.83 20.14
CA SER A 8 -5.80 15.65 21.22
C SER A 8 -6.18 14.40 22.01
N SER A 9 -5.62 13.29 21.59
CA SER A 9 -5.29 12.18 22.47
C SER A 9 -4.03 11.52 21.91
N SER A 10 -2.95 11.58 22.68
CA SER A 10 -1.74 10.79 22.40
C SER A 10 -2.14 9.32 22.45
N ILE A 11 -2.42 8.72 21.30
CA ILE A 11 -2.56 7.28 21.18
C ILE A 11 -1.22 6.70 21.64
N PRO A 12 -1.19 5.90 22.72
CA PRO A 12 0.06 5.31 23.16
C PRO A 12 0.63 4.46 22.03
N GLU A 13 1.92 4.69 21.72
CA GLU A 13 2.63 3.93 20.70
C GLU A 13 2.81 2.50 21.23
N LEU A 14 2.06 1.57 20.64
CA LEU A 14 2.11 0.15 21.02
C LEU A 14 3.15 -0.55 20.16
N ALA A 15 3.91 -1.46 20.79
CA ALA A 15 4.78 -2.36 20.05
C ALA A 15 3.95 -3.21 19.07
N PRO A 16 4.47 -3.50 17.86
CA PRO A 16 3.83 -4.42 16.94
C PRO A 16 3.57 -5.78 17.59
N GLN A 17 2.37 -6.31 17.38
CA GLN A 17 2.04 -7.66 17.83
C GLN A 17 2.84 -8.68 17.01
N PRO A 18 3.29 -9.81 17.60
CA PRO A 18 4.09 -10.82 16.89
C PRO A 18 3.43 -11.30 15.58
N ILE A 19 2.12 -11.55 15.61
CA ILE A 19 1.38 -11.96 14.41
C ILE A 19 1.41 -10.92 13.29
N SER A 20 1.45 -9.62 13.62
CA SER A 20 1.55 -8.56 12.62
C SER A 20 2.91 -8.57 11.94
N LEU A 21 3.98 -8.89 12.69
CA LEU A 21 5.32 -9.05 12.14
C LEU A 21 5.40 -10.29 11.25
N ASP A 22 4.84 -11.41 11.68
CA ASP A 22 4.81 -12.65 10.90
C ASP A 22 4.08 -12.43 9.57
N VAL A 23 2.90 -11.81 9.60
CA VAL A 23 2.11 -11.48 8.39
C VAL A 23 2.86 -10.49 7.49
N LEU A 24 3.50 -9.47 8.08
CA LEU A 24 4.30 -8.51 7.33
C LEU A 24 5.43 -9.22 6.55
N ILE A 25 6.20 -10.05 7.24
CA ILE A 25 7.32 -10.80 6.65
C ILE A 25 6.82 -11.77 5.59
N GLU A 26 5.78 -12.55 5.87
CA GLU A 26 5.29 -13.58 4.97
C GLU A 26 4.61 -13.01 3.72
N LYS A 27 3.80 -11.97 3.87
CA LYS A 27 2.91 -11.49 2.79
C LYS A 27 3.47 -10.28 2.04
N TYR A 28 4.21 -9.40 2.71
CA TYR A 28 4.53 -8.08 2.19
C TYR A 28 6.01 -7.87 1.92
N CYS A 29 6.91 -8.30 2.80
CA CYS A 29 8.34 -8.24 2.54
C CYS A 29 8.71 -9.04 1.28
N LYS A 30 9.66 -8.50 0.51
CA LYS A 30 10.23 -9.11 -0.70
C LYS A 30 11.74 -9.01 -0.67
N ALA A 31 12.42 -9.95 -1.34
CA ALA A 31 13.89 -10.05 -1.32
C ALA A 31 14.44 -9.98 0.12
N ASP A 32 15.21 -8.95 0.43
CA ASP A 32 15.93 -8.80 1.69
C ASP A 32 15.19 -7.92 2.72
N GLU A 33 13.94 -7.55 2.43
CA GLU A 33 13.10 -6.74 3.33
C GLU A 33 12.73 -7.51 4.60
N ARG A 34 12.82 -6.83 5.74
CA ARG A 34 12.57 -7.36 7.09
C ARG A 34 11.75 -6.40 7.96
N SER A 35 11.39 -5.22 7.47
CA SER A 35 10.65 -4.21 8.23
C SER A 35 9.59 -3.50 7.39
N ALA A 36 8.62 -2.91 8.09
CA ALA A 36 7.55 -2.12 7.45
C ALA A 36 8.14 -0.92 6.71
N ASP A 37 9.14 -0.24 7.28
CA ASP A 37 9.80 0.91 6.67
C ASP A 37 10.44 0.56 5.31
N GLN A 38 11.03 -0.63 5.17
CA GLN A 38 11.59 -1.07 3.90
C GLN A 38 10.51 -1.30 2.85
N VAL A 39 9.40 -1.94 3.25
CA VAL A 39 8.21 -2.11 2.40
C VAL A 39 7.66 -0.74 1.98
N PHE A 40 7.53 0.20 2.92
CA PHE A 40 7.02 1.54 2.66
C PHE A 40 7.94 2.32 1.73
N ALA A 41 9.26 2.25 1.92
CA ALA A 41 10.23 2.89 1.05
C ALA A 41 10.14 2.35 -0.40
N ARG A 42 10.05 1.02 -0.58
CA ARG A 42 9.86 0.41 -1.90
C ARG A 42 8.55 0.90 -2.54
N VAL A 43 7.44 0.84 -1.81
CA VAL A 43 6.13 1.23 -2.33
C VAL A 43 6.10 2.72 -2.67
N ALA A 44 6.62 3.59 -1.80
CA ALA A 44 6.69 5.03 -2.05
C ALA A 44 7.49 5.37 -3.31
N ARG A 45 8.66 4.72 -3.50
CA ARG A 45 9.47 4.87 -4.71
C ARG A 45 8.72 4.38 -5.96
N ALA A 46 8.06 3.23 -5.86
CA ALA A 46 7.29 2.67 -6.96
C ALA A 46 6.15 3.60 -7.38
N LEU A 47 5.40 4.13 -6.41
CA LEU A 47 4.33 5.09 -6.65
C LEU A 47 4.86 6.40 -7.26
N ALA A 48 6.00 6.91 -6.79
CA ALA A 48 6.59 8.12 -7.35
C ALA A 48 7.19 7.93 -8.75
N SER A 49 7.49 6.69 -9.16
CA SER A 49 8.17 6.43 -10.45
C SER A 49 7.35 6.82 -11.68
N VAL A 50 6.02 6.88 -11.56
CA VAL A 50 5.12 7.29 -12.66
C VAL A 50 5.04 8.80 -12.83
N GLU A 51 5.53 9.56 -11.84
CA GLU A 51 5.57 11.02 -11.91
C GLU A 51 6.66 11.51 -12.86
N LYS A 52 6.56 12.79 -13.23
CA LYS A 52 7.60 13.48 -14.00
C LYS A 52 8.96 13.38 -13.29
N PRO A 53 10.08 13.13 -13.99
CA PRO A 53 11.39 12.90 -13.37
C PRO A 53 11.79 13.92 -12.30
N GLU A 54 11.52 15.20 -12.54
CA GLU A 54 11.81 16.32 -11.65
C GLU A 54 10.97 16.34 -10.37
N LEU A 55 9.80 15.68 -10.35
CA LEU A 55 8.88 15.62 -9.21
C LEU A 55 9.01 14.33 -8.41
N ARG A 56 9.66 13.28 -8.95
CA ARG A 56 9.69 11.94 -8.32
C ARG A 56 10.23 11.98 -6.90
N ALA A 57 11.33 12.72 -6.67
CA ALA A 57 11.94 12.80 -5.34
C ALA A 57 11.01 13.49 -4.32
N GLU A 58 10.23 14.48 -4.74
CA GLU A 58 9.23 15.13 -3.88
C GLU A 58 8.10 14.16 -3.54
N TRP A 59 7.53 13.50 -4.55
CA TRP A 59 6.45 12.56 -4.35
C TRP A 59 6.85 11.31 -3.56
N GLU A 60 8.06 10.78 -3.74
CA GLU A 60 8.57 9.67 -2.93
C GLU A 60 8.58 10.04 -1.43
N ARG A 61 9.04 11.24 -1.09
CA ARG A 61 9.01 11.75 0.29
C ARG A 61 7.59 11.92 0.81
N ASN A 62 6.69 12.47 0.00
CA ASN A 62 5.30 12.68 0.38
C ASN A 62 4.57 11.35 0.60
N PHE A 63 4.74 10.37 -0.29
CA PHE A 63 4.15 9.05 -0.14
C PHE A 63 4.69 8.31 1.09
N LEU A 64 6.01 8.33 1.31
CA LEU A 64 6.61 7.71 2.49
C LEU A 64 6.10 8.34 3.79
N GLY A 65 6.05 9.68 3.84
CA GLY A 65 5.49 10.41 4.99
C GLY A 65 4.03 10.06 5.26
N ASN A 66 3.22 9.92 4.20
CA ASN A 66 1.82 9.53 4.34
C ASN A 66 1.65 8.09 4.83
N LEU A 67 2.51 7.16 4.41
CA LEU A 67 2.53 5.78 4.90
C LEU A 67 2.87 5.71 6.40
N HIS A 68 3.88 6.47 6.84
CA HIS A 68 4.22 6.58 8.26
C HIS A 68 3.12 7.26 9.09
N ALA A 69 2.36 8.17 8.48
CA ALA A 69 1.19 8.78 9.11
C ALA A 69 -0.05 7.86 9.20
N GLY A 70 0.05 6.62 8.68
CA GLY A 70 -0.98 5.59 8.81
C GLY A 70 -1.87 5.39 7.58
N ALA A 71 -1.66 6.12 6.49
CA ALA A 71 -2.29 5.77 5.22
C ALA A 71 -1.69 4.45 4.70
N ILE A 72 -2.50 3.52 4.20
CA ILE A 72 -2.01 2.21 3.73
C ILE A 72 -2.67 1.85 2.41
N GLY A 73 -1.87 1.39 1.45
CA GLY A 73 -2.34 0.90 0.16
C GLY A 73 -3.06 -0.45 0.27
N ALA A 74 -3.82 -0.82 -0.76
CA ALA A 74 -4.44 -2.15 -0.83
C ALA A 74 -3.38 -3.27 -0.85
N GLY A 75 -3.78 -4.49 -0.44
CA GLY A 75 -2.83 -5.60 -0.25
C GLY A 75 -1.92 -5.89 -1.45
N ARG A 76 -2.45 -5.83 -2.68
CA ARG A 76 -1.65 -6.03 -3.91
C ARG A 76 -0.65 -4.91 -4.18
N ILE A 77 -1.00 -3.66 -3.85
CA ILE A 77 -0.09 -2.52 -3.96
C ILE A 77 1.08 -2.71 -2.98
N MET A 78 0.76 -2.94 -1.69
CA MET A 78 1.78 -3.07 -0.65
C MET A 78 2.70 -4.28 -0.88
N SER A 79 2.17 -5.37 -1.43
CA SER A 79 2.94 -6.59 -1.69
C SER A 79 3.81 -6.51 -2.95
N ALA A 80 3.32 -5.93 -4.06
CA ALA A 80 3.93 -6.10 -5.38
C ALA A 80 4.50 -4.82 -6.02
N ALA A 81 4.11 -3.62 -5.58
CA ALA A 81 4.62 -2.38 -6.19
C ALA A 81 6.14 -2.27 -6.02
N GLY A 82 6.86 -1.96 -7.11
CA GLY A 82 8.32 -1.85 -7.10
C GLY A 82 9.08 -3.17 -7.04
N THR A 83 8.41 -4.29 -7.36
CA THR A 83 9.01 -5.62 -7.45
C THR A 83 8.98 -6.11 -8.90
N ASP A 84 9.73 -7.17 -9.20
CA ASP A 84 9.69 -7.83 -10.52
C ASP A 84 8.50 -8.78 -10.71
N ILE A 85 7.56 -8.82 -9.75
CA ILE A 85 6.37 -9.68 -9.82
C ILE A 85 5.43 -9.14 -10.90
N SER A 86 5.23 -9.93 -11.96
CA SER A 86 4.25 -9.64 -13.01
C SER A 86 2.82 -9.89 -12.51
N ALA A 87 2.28 -8.97 -11.71
CA ALA A 87 0.91 -8.97 -11.23
C ALA A 87 0.27 -7.58 -11.36
N THR A 88 -1.04 -7.54 -11.51
CA THR A 88 -1.80 -6.29 -11.42
C THR A 88 -1.86 -5.78 -9.99
N LEU A 89 -1.72 -4.47 -9.82
CA LEU A 89 -1.88 -3.79 -8.52
C LEU A 89 -3.37 -3.55 -8.17
N ILE A 90 -4.29 -3.88 -9.09
CA ILE A 90 -5.74 -3.75 -8.88
C ILE A 90 -6.21 -4.80 -7.87
N ASN A 91 -6.94 -4.35 -6.85
CA ASN A 91 -7.50 -5.21 -5.83
C ASN A 91 -8.94 -5.68 -6.15
N CYS A 92 -9.77 -4.79 -6.69
CA CYS A 92 -11.18 -5.07 -6.93
C CYS A 92 -11.49 -5.19 -8.42
N PHE A 93 -12.30 -6.19 -8.78
CA PHE A 93 -12.80 -6.39 -10.13
C PHE A 93 -14.32 -6.53 -10.06
N VAL A 94 -14.99 -6.06 -11.12
CA VAL A 94 -16.41 -6.29 -11.35
C VAL A 94 -16.52 -6.94 -12.72
N GLN A 95 -17.24 -8.06 -12.80
CA GLN A 95 -17.47 -8.76 -14.05
C GLN A 95 -18.98 -8.87 -14.27
N PRO A 96 -19.50 -8.52 -15.46
CA PRO A 96 -20.89 -8.77 -15.79
C PRO A 96 -21.13 -10.29 -15.90
N VAL A 97 -22.35 -10.72 -15.55
CA VAL A 97 -22.81 -12.09 -15.71
C VAL A 97 -24.01 -12.05 -16.66
N GLY A 98 -23.90 -12.71 -17.81
CA GLY A 98 -25.00 -12.85 -18.78
C GLY A 98 -25.98 -13.94 -18.36
N ASP A 99 -27.22 -13.85 -18.82
CA ASP A 99 -28.27 -14.88 -18.64
C ASP A 99 -28.12 -16.01 -19.68
N ALA A 100 -26.89 -16.52 -19.81
CA ALA A 100 -26.53 -17.59 -20.73
C ALA A 100 -25.69 -18.66 -20.00
N ILE A 101 -25.84 -19.93 -20.40
CA ILE A 101 -25.05 -21.05 -19.84
C ILE A 101 -23.55 -20.84 -20.10
N GLN A 102 -23.19 -20.26 -21.25
CA GLN A 102 -21.83 -19.83 -21.61
C GLN A 102 -21.91 -18.60 -22.52
N GLY A 103 -21.03 -17.62 -22.31
CA GLY A 103 -20.90 -16.45 -23.19
C GLY A 103 -21.62 -15.20 -22.67
N VAL A 104 -22.12 -14.39 -23.60
CA VAL A 104 -23.00 -13.23 -23.35
C VAL A 104 -24.39 -13.59 -23.86
N ASP A 105 -25.44 -12.94 -23.33
CA ASP A 105 -26.81 -13.04 -23.86
C ASP A 105 -26.88 -12.90 -25.38
#